data_AF-A0A1X0RN36-F1
#
_entry.id   AF-A0A1X0RN36-F1
#
_cell.length_a   1.000
_cell.length_b   1.000
_cell.length_c   1.000
_cell.angle_alpha   90.00
_cell.angle_beta   90.00
_cell.angle_gamma   90.00
#
_symmetry.space_group_name_H-M   'P 1'
#
loop_
_entity.id
_entity.type
_entity.pdbx_description
1 polymer ?
#
loop_
_entity_poly.entity_id
_entity_poly.type
_entity_poly.pdbx_seq_one_letter_code
_entity_poly.pdbx_strand_id
1 'polypeptide(L)'
;MRQLELEADMMSATELFSGVSIEDMKGKPIEEWKPKNRVELDAFRKRIVEIISANSKSINYGWMIDELLHDIAVPLKDIEVRKVATTLTNIANEKQKQAKEATKKGKGKAKPQLVAAGKSGAVDDTYNDYDDDYDDFM
;
A
#
# COMPACT_ATOMS: atom_id res chain seq x y z
N MET A 1 -5.17 -5.79 -52.94
CA MET A 1 -5.83 -4.63 -52.31
C MET A 1 -7.00 -5.06 -51.43
N ARG A 2 -8.07 -5.66 -51.98
CA ARG A 2 -9.29 -6.04 -51.22
C ARG A 2 -9.11 -7.06 -50.07
N GLN A 3 -8.13 -7.97 -50.18
CA GLN A 3 -7.84 -8.95 -49.13
C GLN A 3 -7.11 -8.35 -47.92
N LEU A 4 -6.26 -7.34 -48.16
CA LEU A 4 -5.58 -6.62 -47.09
C LEU A 4 -6.55 -5.72 -46.32
N GLU A 5 -7.52 -5.12 -47.01
CA GLU A 5 -8.58 -4.33 -46.37
C GLU A 5 -9.48 -5.20 -45.49
N LEU A 6 -9.90 -6.37 -45.98
CA LEU A 6 -10.69 -7.32 -45.18
C LEU A 6 -9.96 -7.82 -43.93
N GLU A 7 -8.65 -8.03 -44.02
CA GLU A 7 -7.85 -8.50 -42.88
C GLU A 7 -7.62 -7.38 -41.85
N ALA A 8 -7.37 -6.15 -42.32
CA ALA A 8 -7.29 -4.98 -41.46
C ALA A 8 -8.62 -4.69 -40.74
N ASP A 9 -9.74 -4.79 -41.46
CA ASP A 9 -11.08 -4.62 -40.89
C ASP A 9 -11.40 -5.73 -39.89
N MET A 10 -11.03 -6.99 -40.17
CA MET A 10 -11.24 -8.11 -39.27
C MET A 10 -10.38 -8.01 -38.00
N MET A 11 -9.12 -7.58 -38.11
CA MET A 11 -8.27 -7.31 -36.95
C MET A 11 -8.80 -6.15 -36.11
N SER A 12 -9.25 -5.06 -36.76
CA SER A 12 -9.83 -3.91 -36.06
C SER A 12 -11.15 -4.28 -35.36
N ALA A 13 -12.00 -5.10 -35.99
CA ALA A 13 -13.23 -5.59 -35.37
C ALA A 13 -12.93 -6.54 -34.20
N THR A 14 -11.93 -7.41 -34.37
CA THR A 14 -11.50 -8.31 -33.28
C THR A 14 -11.00 -7.49 -32.09
N GLU A 15 -10.19 -6.46 -32.31
CA GLU A 15 -9.73 -5.57 -31.24
C GLU A 15 -10.87 -4.78 -30.57
N LEU A 16 -11.89 -4.38 -31.34
CA LEU A 16 -13.05 -3.64 -30.82
C LEU A 16 -14.00 -4.53 -30.00
N PHE A 17 -14.18 -5.79 -30.39
CA PHE A 17 -15.11 -6.73 -29.76
C PHE A 17 -14.45 -7.68 -28.75
N SER A 18 -13.12 -7.78 -28.70
CA SER A 18 -12.39 -8.61 -27.72
C SER A 18 -12.14 -7.92 -26.38
N GLY A 19 -12.64 -6.69 -26.18
CA GLY A 19 -12.23 -5.78 -25.11
C GLY A 19 -12.55 -6.17 -23.67
N VAL A 20 -13.05 -7.38 -23.36
CA VAL A 20 -13.20 -7.87 -21.98
C VAL A 20 -12.99 -9.39 -21.89
N SER A 21 -11.78 -9.88 -22.21
CA SER A 21 -11.42 -11.28 -21.94
C SER A 21 -10.31 -11.37 -20.88
N ILE A 22 -10.67 -11.08 -19.63
CA ILE A 22 -9.79 -11.42 -18.47
C ILE A 22 -9.51 -12.94 -18.47
N GLU A 23 -10.43 -13.75 -18.98
CA GLU A 23 -10.32 -15.21 -19.07
C GLU A 23 -9.17 -15.65 -19.98
N ASP A 24 -8.96 -14.97 -21.11
CA ASP A 24 -7.87 -15.29 -22.05
C ASP A 24 -6.48 -14.96 -21.48
N MET A 25 -6.41 -14.03 -20.52
CA MET A 25 -5.17 -13.69 -19.80
C MET A 25 -4.87 -14.70 -18.68
N LYS A 26 -5.89 -15.13 -17.92
CA LYS A 26 -5.71 -16.02 -16.75
C LYS A 26 -5.07 -17.37 -17.07
N GLY A 27 -5.20 -17.86 -18.30
CA GLY A 27 -4.60 -19.12 -18.75
C GLY A 27 -3.12 -19.03 -19.17
N LYS A 28 -2.55 -17.82 -19.24
CA LYS A 28 -1.19 -17.58 -19.76
C LYS A 28 -0.22 -17.14 -18.65
N PRO A 29 1.09 -17.41 -18.79
CA PRO A 29 2.12 -16.84 -17.91
C PRO A 29 2.02 -15.31 -17.85
N ILE A 30 2.34 -14.72 -16.70
CA ILE A 30 2.16 -13.27 -16.49
C ILE A 30 3.02 -12.43 -17.43
N GLU A 31 4.14 -12.98 -17.89
CA GLU A 31 5.09 -12.38 -18.83
C GLU A 31 4.46 -12.14 -20.21
N GLU A 32 3.41 -12.89 -20.55
CA GLU A 32 2.66 -12.75 -21.81
C GLU A 32 1.46 -11.80 -21.71
N TRP A 33 1.14 -11.31 -20.51
CA TRP A 33 -0.02 -10.44 -20.31
C TRP A 33 0.25 -9.05 -20.92
N LYS A 34 -0.61 -8.64 -21.86
CA LYS A 34 -0.56 -7.32 -22.50
C LYS A 34 -1.87 -6.55 -22.26
N PRO A 35 -2.11 -6.06 -21.03
CA PRO A 35 -3.35 -5.37 -20.70
C PRO A 35 -3.49 -4.06 -21.50
N LYS A 36 -4.64 -3.85 -22.14
CA LYS A 36 -4.93 -2.67 -22.98
C LYS A 36 -5.92 -1.70 -22.33
N ASN A 37 -6.75 -2.20 -21.41
CA ASN A 37 -7.76 -1.38 -20.73
C ASN A 37 -7.59 -1.39 -19.20
N ARG A 38 -8.33 -0.52 -18.51
CA ARG A 38 -8.24 -0.34 -17.06
C ARG A 38 -8.58 -1.61 -16.28
N VAL A 39 -9.50 -2.43 -16.77
CA VAL A 39 -9.96 -3.66 -16.10
C VAL A 39 -8.87 -4.73 -16.18
N GLU A 40 -8.30 -4.94 -17.36
CA GLU A 40 -7.17 -5.85 -17.57
C GLU A 40 -5.94 -5.40 -16.77
N LEU A 41 -5.67 -4.09 -16.72
CA LEU A 41 -4.55 -3.56 -15.95
C LEU A 41 -4.75 -3.76 -14.44
N ASP A 42 -5.99 -3.68 -13.93
CA ASP A 42 -6.28 -3.99 -12.53
C ASP A 42 -6.12 -5.50 -12.23
N ALA A 43 -6.51 -6.38 -13.16
CA ALA A 43 -6.25 -7.81 -13.05
C ALA A 43 -4.74 -8.12 -13.02
N PHE A 44 -3.97 -7.50 -13.93
CA PHE A 44 -2.52 -7.61 -13.97
C PHE A 44 -1.87 -7.10 -12.67
N ARG A 45 -2.29 -5.94 -12.18
CA ARG A 45 -1.86 -5.39 -10.88
C ARG A 45 -2.10 -6.39 -9.74
N LYS A 46 -3.30 -6.98 -9.64
CA LYS A 46 -3.63 -7.96 -8.60
C LYS A 46 -2.72 -9.17 -8.65
N ARG A 47 -2.43 -9.68 -9.85
CA ARG A 47 -1.53 -10.82 -10.03
C ARG A 47 -0.10 -10.49 -9.60
N ILE A 48 0.41 -9.31 -9.94
CA ILE A 48 1.73 -8.82 -9.48
C ILE A 48 1.78 -8.78 -7.95
N VAL A 49 0.73 -8.25 -7.30
CA VAL A 49 0.65 -8.18 -5.83
C VAL A 49 0.73 -9.57 -5.20
N GLU A 50 0.04 -10.58 -5.75
CA GLU A 50 0.12 -11.97 -5.26
C GLU A 50 1.54 -12.53 -5.34
N ILE A 51 2.20 -12.34 -6.49
CA ILE A 51 3.56 -12.85 -6.74
C ILE A 51 4.57 -12.20 -5.78
N ILE A 52 4.52 -10.89 -5.63
CA ILE A 52 5.43 -10.15 -4.77
C ILE A 52 5.18 -10.50 -3.31
N SER A 53 3.92 -10.47 -2.86
CA SER A 53 3.55 -10.66 -1.45
C SER A 53 3.81 -12.07 -0.95
N ALA A 54 3.94 -13.06 -1.83
CA ALA A 54 4.34 -14.43 -1.47
C ALA A 54 5.69 -14.47 -0.72
N ASN A 55 6.58 -13.51 -0.98
CA ASN A 55 7.90 -13.41 -0.36
C ASN A 55 7.96 -12.42 0.81
N SER A 56 6.81 -11.99 1.33
CA SER A 56 6.69 -10.98 2.41
C SER A 56 7.41 -11.32 3.72
N LYS A 57 7.76 -12.60 3.94
CA LYS A 57 8.51 -13.06 5.12
C LYS A 57 10.03 -12.99 4.97
N SER A 58 10.53 -12.65 3.78
CA SER A 58 11.97 -12.50 3.54
C SER A 58 12.52 -11.33 4.34
N ILE A 59 13.71 -11.49 4.94
CA ILE A 59 14.42 -10.41 5.64
C ILE A 59 14.74 -9.24 4.69
N ASN A 60 14.93 -9.53 3.40
CA ASN A 60 15.25 -8.54 2.38
C ASN A 60 13.99 -7.96 1.70
N TYR A 61 12.78 -8.30 2.18
CA TYR A 61 11.54 -7.85 1.54
C TYR A 61 11.42 -6.32 1.53
N GLY A 62 11.83 -5.65 2.61
CA GLY A 62 11.82 -4.19 2.68
C GLY A 62 12.68 -3.54 1.58
N TRP A 63 13.94 -3.98 1.47
CA TRP A 63 14.86 -3.51 0.43
C TRP A 63 14.35 -3.83 -0.98
N MET A 64 13.86 -5.05 -1.22
CA MET A 64 13.32 -5.45 -2.53
C MET A 64 12.15 -4.57 -2.97
N ILE A 65 11.25 -4.20 -2.05
CA ILE A 65 10.11 -3.32 -2.36
C ILE A 65 10.58 -1.90 -2.66
N ASP A 66 11.57 -1.40 -1.94
CA ASP A 66 12.12 -0.05 -2.15
C ASP A 66 12.72 0.11 -3.55
N GLU A 67 13.64 -0.80 -3.92
CA GLU A 67 14.26 -0.81 -5.26
C GLU A 67 13.22 -1.04 -6.37
N LEU A 68 12.25 -1.95 -6.15
CA LEU A 68 11.19 -2.20 -7.12
C LEU A 68 10.34 -0.95 -7.37
N LEU A 69 9.96 -0.23 -6.30
CA LEU A 69 9.17 1.00 -6.42
C LEU A 69 9.94 2.10 -7.15
N HIS A 70 11.25 2.21 -6.89
CA HIS A 70 12.13 3.10 -7.64
C HIS A 70 12.08 2.77 -9.14
N ASP A 71 12.39 1.53 -9.51
CA ASP A 71 12.54 1.11 -10.91
C ASP A 71 11.25 1.28 -11.73
N ILE A 72 10.09 0.94 -11.15
CA ILE A 72 8.80 1.05 -11.85
C ILE A 72 8.26 2.49 -11.88
N ALA A 73 8.75 3.37 -10.99
CA ALA A 73 8.31 4.76 -10.93
C ALA A 73 9.08 5.68 -11.89
N VAL A 74 10.24 5.26 -12.41
CA VAL A 74 11.06 6.04 -13.36
C VAL A 74 10.27 6.66 -14.52
N PRO A 75 9.28 5.98 -15.15
CA PRO A 75 8.52 6.54 -16.27
C PRO A 75 7.41 7.52 -15.87
N LEU A 76 7.11 7.65 -14.58
CA LEU A 76 6.00 8.46 -14.09
C LEU A 76 6.37 9.96 -14.06
N LYS A 77 5.35 10.82 -14.16
CA LYS A 77 5.53 12.26 -13.93
C LYS A 77 5.73 12.55 -12.45
N ASP A 78 6.35 13.69 -12.16
CA ASP A 78 6.59 14.18 -10.80
C ASP A 78 5.32 14.21 -9.93
N ILE A 79 4.18 14.65 -10.50
CA ILE A 79 2.90 14.68 -9.78
C ILE A 79 2.36 13.28 -9.45
N GLU A 80 2.63 12.29 -10.31
CA GLU A 80 2.20 10.91 -10.11
C GLU A 80 3.05 10.23 -9.04
N VAL A 81 4.36 10.45 -9.06
CA VAL A 81 5.30 9.98 -8.02
C VAL A 81 4.90 10.54 -6.66
N ARG A 82 4.64 11.85 -6.56
CA ARG A 82 4.20 12.48 -5.29
C ARG A 82 2.90 11.87 -4.77
N LYS A 83 1.95 11.53 -5.64
CA LYS A 83 0.70 10.86 -5.26
C LYS A 83 0.95 9.46 -4.68
N VAL A 84 1.87 8.70 -5.26
CA VAL A 84 2.28 7.39 -4.74
C VAL A 84 2.94 7.54 -3.37
N ALA A 85 3.85 8.51 -3.21
CA ALA A 85 4.51 8.81 -1.94
C ALA A 85 3.50 9.12 -0.82
N THR A 86 2.53 10.01 -1.06
CA THR A 86 1.45 10.30 -0.09
C THR A 86 0.67 9.03 0.29
N THR A 87 0.42 8.13 -0.66
CA THR A 87 -0.26 6.86 -0.37
C THR A 87 0.55 5.98 0.59
N LEU A 88 1.88 5.94 0.44
CA LEU A 88 2.78 5.20 1.33
C LEU A 88 2.86 5.85 2.72
N THR A 89 2.95 7.18 2.80
CA THR A 89 2.91 7.93 4.08
C THR A 89 1.62 7.63 4.85
N ASN A 90 0.48 7.59 4.17
CA ASN A 90 -0.79 7.24 4.79
C ASN A 90 -0.79 5.82 5.37
N ILE A 91 -0.18 4.85 4.68
CA ILE A 91 -0.03 3.48 5.17
C ILE A 91 0.88 3.43 6.42
N ALA A 92 1.97 4.21 6.41
CA ALA A 92 2.89 4.30 7.55
C ALA A 92 2.17 4.85 8.79
N ASN A 93 1.41 5.93 8.64
CA ASN A 93 0.63 6.55 9.71
C ASN A 93 -0.42 5.58 10.28
N GLU A 94 -1.13 4.85 9.41
CA GLU A 94 -2.12 3.85 9.84
C GLU A 94 -1.46 2.70 10.63
N LYS A 95 -0.31 2.19 10.18
CA LYS A 95 0.44 1.16 10.92
C LYS A 95 0.93 1.66 12.28
N GLN A 96 1.39 2.91 12.36
CA GLN A 96 1.83 3.52 13.61
C GLN A 96 0.66 3.67 14.60
N LYS A 97 -0.50 4.12 14.11
CA LYS A 97 -1.73 4.22 14.91
C LYS A 97 -2.17 2.86 15.44
N GLN A 98 -2.19 1.83 14.59
CA GLN A 98 -2.52 0.46 15.00
C GLN A 98 -1.57 -0.07 16.09
N ALA A 99 -0.28 0.22 15.97
CA ALA A 99 0.71 -0.12 17.00
C ALA A 99 0.43 0.59 18.34
N LYS A 100 0.11 1.90 18.31
CA LYS A 100 -0.26 2.69 19.50
C LYS A 100 -1.58 2.23 20.14
N GLU A 101 -2.56 1.78 19.36
CA GLU A 101 -3.83 1.24 19.89
C GLU A 101 -3.68 -0.14 20.51
N ALA A 102 -2.82 -0.99 19.94
CA ALA A 102 -2.51 -2.30 20.48
C ALA A 102 -1.87 -2.21 21.89
N THR A 103 -1.00 -1.21 22.13
CA THR A 103 -0.40 -1.00 23.45
C THR A 103 -1.40 -0.44 24.47
N LYS A 104 -2.39 0.35 24.04
CA LYS A 104 -3.46 0.86 24.92
C LYS A 104 -4.42 -0.23 25.40
N LYS A 105 -4.75 -1.22 24.57
CA LYS A 105 -5.62 -2.35 24.96
C LYS A 105 -4.95 -3.34 25.93
N GLY A 106 -3.62 -3.33 26.04
CA GLY A 106 -2.85 -4.17 26.97
C GLY A 106 -2.74 -3.60 28.40
N LYS A 107 -3.00 -2.30 28.61
CA LYS A 107 -3.14 -1.73 29.96
C LYS A 107 -4.54 -2.02 30.49
N GLY A 108 -4.75 -3.27 30.93
CA GLY A 108 -5.92 -3.62 31.72
C GLY A 108 -6.11 -2.64 32.87
N LYS A 109 -7.37 -2.28 33.16
CA LYS A 109 -7.78 -1.49 34.33
C LYS A 109 -6.98 -1.97 35.55
N ALA A 110 -5.95 -1.21 35.94
CA ALA A 110 -5.40 -1.31 37.28
C ALA A 110 -6.59 -1.05 38.21
N LYS A 111 -6.95 -2.05 39.02
CA LYS A 111 -7.95 -1.88 40.08
C LYS A 111 -7.54 -0.61 40.86
N PRO A 112 -8.45 0.35 41.11
CA PRO A 112 -8.12 1.46 41.97
C PRO A 112 -7.75 0.86 43.34
N GLN A 113 -6.46 0.89 43.68
CA GLN A 113 -6.04 0.69 45.06
C GLN A 113 -6.61 1.86 45.83
N LEU A 114 -7.61 1.57 46.67
CA LEU A 114 -8.05 2.45 47.75
C LEU A 114 -6.83 2.73 48.63
N VAL A 115 -6.15 3.84 48.37
CA VAL A 115 -5.14 4.38 49.28
C VAL A 115 -5.91 4.94 50.47
N ALA A 116 -5.89 4.19 51.56
CA ALA A 116 -6.43 4.61 52.84
C ALA A 116 -5.80 5.96 53.24
N ALA A 117 -6.67 6.89 53.66
CA ALA A 117 -6.29 8.22 54.10
C ALA A 117 -5.26 8.16 55.24
N GLY A 118 -4.04 8.61 54.95
CA GLY A 118 -2.99 8.88 55.91
C GLY A 118 -2.32 10.21 55.54
N LYS A 119 -2.47 11.20 56.41
CA LYS A 119 -2.01 12.59 56.24
C LYS A 119 -0.49 12.70 56.03
N SER A 120 -0.12 13.79 55.35
CA SER A 120 1.13 14.57 55.46
C SER A 120 2.28 14.18 54.52
N GLY A 121 2.52 15.03 53.52
CA GLY A 121 3.76 15.03 52.74
C GLY A 121 3.63 15.89 51.49
N ALA A 122 4.15 17.10 51.56
CA ALA A 122 4.27 18.03 50.43
C ALA A 122 5.02 17.39 49.25
N VAL A 123 4.62 17.73 48.03
CA VAL A 123 5.38 18.53 47.05
C VAL A 123 4.56 18.59 45.78
N ASP A 124 4.22 19.82 45.44
CA ASP A 124 3.62 20.28 44.20
C ASP A 124 4.56 20.03 43.00
N ASP A 125 3.96 20.07 41.82
CA ASP A 125 4.55 20.27 40.51
C ASP A 125 4.81 19.04 39.62
N THR A 126 3.73 18.64 38.94
CA THR A 126 3.65 18.47 37.48
C THR A 126 4.97 18.43 36.71
N TYR A 127 5.66 17.29 36.75
CA TYR A 127 6.83 17.05 35.92
C TYR A 127 6.45 16.28 34.63
N ASN A 128 6.41 17.03 33.53
CA ASN A 128 6.52 16.62 32.12
C ASN A 128 5.40 15.77 31.49
N ASP A 129 4.29 16.43 31.18
CA ASP A 129 3.35 16.08 30.10
C ASP A 129 3.50 17.05 28.90
N TYR A 130 4.73 17.44 28.55
CA TYR A 130 5.04 18.29 27.39
C TYR A 130 6.48 18.05 26.93
N ASP A 131 6.71 17.09 26.01
CA ASP A 131 7.68 17.22 24.90
C ASP A 131 7.69 15.96 24.00
N ASP A 132 6.71 15.82 23.11
CA ASP A 132 6.90 15.06 21.86
C ASP A 132 5.89 15.51 20.77
N ASP A 133 5.39 16.74 20.90
CA ASP A 133 4.52 17.44 19.95
C ASP A 133 5.31 18.56 19.20
N TYR A 134 6.61 18.34 18.98
CA TYR A 134 7.42 19.15 18.08
C TYR A 134 8.37 18.24 17.27
N ASP A 135 8.43 18.52 15.97
CA ASP A 135 9.47 18.10 15.01
C ASP A 135 9.42 16.68 14.40
N ASP A 136 8.58 16.50 13.37
CA ASP A 136 9.17 16.12 12.06
C ASP A 136 8.34 16.64 10.87
N PHE A 137 8.28 17.96 10.78
CA PHE A 137 7.90 18.72 9.59
C PHE A 137 8.99 18.52 8.51
N MET A 138 8.69 17.81 7.40
CA MET A 138 9.18 18.01 6.02
C MET A 138 8.48 17.08 5.03
#